data_AF-A0A4Q2Y944-F1
#
_entry.id   AF-A0A4Q2Y944-F1
#
_cell.length_a   1.000
_cell.length_b   1.000
_cell.length_c   1.000
_cell.angle_alpha   90.00
_cell.angle_beta   90.00
_cell.angle_gamma   90.00
#
_symmetry.space_group_name_H-M   'P 1'
#
loop_
_entity.id
_entity.type
_entity.pdbx_description
1 polymer ?
#
loop_
_entity_poly.entity_id
_entity_poly.type
_entity_poly.pdbx_seq_one_letter_code
_entity_poly.pdbx_strand_id
1 'polypeptide(L)'
;AIAAYVMEGGCSDDAFSDFRATLISQGQEIYERALADPDSLADVDYGEDEPCYEGFQYIAREVAEEKSAGVSESSVPHPADPAGQEWDEDDLPSLYPRLTAKYGMGGKPGDGGDAGDSPAAGKPWWKVW
;
A
#
# COMPACT_ATOMS: atom_id res chain seq x y z
N ALA A 1 -4.96 -2.89 -0.42
CA ALA A 1 -5.73 -1.67 -0.70
C ALA A 1 -6.10 -0.95 0.60
N ILE A 2 -6.94 -1.52 1.47
CA ILE A 2 -7.42 -0.80 2.67
C ILE A 2 -6.28 -0.37 3.61
N ALA A 3 -5.34 -1.26 3.94
CA ALA A 3 -4.22 -0.89 4.79
C ALA A 3 -3.38 0.25 4.21
N ALA A 4 -3.02 0.17 2.92
CA ALA A 4 -2.33 1.25 2.20
C ALA A 4 -3.11 2.57 2.28
N TYR A 5 -4.43 2.52 2.04
CA TYR A 5 -5.31 3.68 2.15
C TYR A 5 -5.27 4.33 3.54
N VAL A 6 -5.39 3.52 4.59
CA VAL A 6 -5.39 4.01 5.98
C VAL A 6 -4.03 4.59 6.37
N MET A 7 -2.94 4.00 5.88
CA MET A 7 -1.57 4.40 6.23
C MET A 7 -1.15 5.69 5.55
N GLU A 8 -1.60 5.93 4.31
CA GLU A 8 -1.23 7.11 3.51
C GLU A 8 -2.32 8.19 3.43
N GLY A 9 -3.53 7.93 3.93
CA GLY A 9 -4.66 8.84 3.80
C GLY A 9 -5.20 8.94 2.36
N GLY A 10 -4.95 7.91 1.56
CA GLY A 10 -5.21 7.84 0.12
C GLY A 10 -4.48 6.62 -0.47
N CYS A 11 -4.84 6.19 -1.68
CA CYS A 11 -4.10 5.11 -2.34
C CYS A 11 -4.31 5.17 -3.86
N SER A 12 -3.37 5.78 -4.59
CA SER A 12 -3.28 5.62 -6.04
C SER A 12 -2.66 4.27 -6.40
N ASP A 13 -2.64 3.93 -7.69
CA ASP A 13 -1.99 2.74 -8.23
C ASP A 13 -0.51 2.69 -7.86
N ASP A 14 0.18 3.83 -8.05
CA ASP A 14 1.61 3.98 -7.76
C ASP A 14 1.86 3.81 -6.25
N ALA A 15 1.07 4.49 -5.41
CA ALA A 15 1.15 4.35 -3.97
C ALA A 15 0.87 2.92 -3.51
N PHE A 16 -0.06 2.20 -4.19
CA PHE A 16 -0.31 0.81 -3.87
C PHE A 16 0.84 -0.12 -4.29
N SER A 17 1.52 0.19 -5.40
CA SER A 17 2.71 -0.55 -5.81
C SER A 17 3.86 -0.35 -4.82
N ASP A 18 4.09 0.88 -4.35
CA ASP A 18 5.10 1.22 -3.34
C ASP A 18 4.82 0.56 -2.00
N PHE A 19 3.56 0.58 -1.56
CA PHE A 19 3.10 -0.14 -0.38
C PHE A 19 3.43 -1.63 -0.47
N ARG A 20 3.15 -2.28 -1.62
CA ARG A 20 3.42 -3.70 -1.81
C ARG A 20 4.91 -4.01 -1.77
N ALA A 21 5.74 -3.18 -2.40
CA ALA A 21 7.19 -3.35 -2.40
C ALA A 21 7.76 -3.21 -0.98
N THR A 22 7.27 -2.21 -0.23
CA THR A 22 7.61 -2.00 1.18
C THR A 22 7.17 -3.17 2.04
N LEU A 23 5.94 -3.69 1.88
CA LEU A 23 5.47 -4.83 2.65
C LEU A 23 6.31 -6.09 2.40
N ILE A 24 6.71 -6.32 1.15
CA ILE A 24 7.59 -7.45 0.80
C ILE A 24 8.98 -7.28 1.42
N SER A 25 9.51 -6.05 1.49
CA SER A 25 10.82 -5.78 2.07
C SER A 25 10.89 -6.06 3.58
N GLN A 26 9.75 -6.01 4.29
CA GLN A 26 9.63 -6.40 5.70
C GLN A 26 9.82 -7.92 5.93
N GLY A 27 9.85 -8.72 4.87
CA GLY A 27 10.09 -10.16 4.93
C GLY A 27 8.82 -11.00 5.02
N GLN A 28 9.00 -12.31 4.80
CA GLN A 28 7.91 -13.26 4.58
C GLN A 28 6.93 -13.34 5.75
N GLU A 29 7.42 -13.36 7.00
CA GLU A 29 6.55 -13.50 8.17
C GLU A 29 5.58 -12.31 8.32
N ILE A 30 6.08 -11.09 8.11
CA ILE A 30 5.25 -9.87 8.18
C ILE A 30 4.27 -9.84 7.01
N TYR A 31 4.74 -10.17 5.80
CA TYR A 31 3.89 -10.25 4.61
C TYR A 31 2.73 -11.24 4.80
N GLU A 32 3.01 -12.47 5.22
CA GLU A 32 1.98 -13.50 5.42
C GLU A 32 1.02 -13.14 6.56
N ARG A 33 1.53 -12.55 7.65
CA ARG A 33 0.69 -12.05 8.74
C ARG A 33 -0.25 -10.96 8.24
N ALA A 34 0.24 -10.01 7.45
CA ALA A 34 -0.56 -8.93 6.88
C ALA A 34 -1.62 -9.41 5.90
N LEU A 35 -1.35 -10.49 5.15
CA LEU A 35 -2.34 -11.13 4.29
C LEU A 35 -3.49 -11.77 5.09
N ALA A 36 -3.19 -12.34 6.25
CA ALA A 36 -4.18 -12.96 7.13
C ALA A 36 -4.93 -11.93 7.99
N ASP A 37 -4.23 -10.91 8.46
CA ASP A 37 -4.73 -9.84 9.33
C ASP A 37 -4.07 -8.50 8.95
N PRO A 38 -4.72 -7.68 8.10
CA PRO A 38 -4.16 -6.40 7.71
C PRO A 38 -3.95 -5.44 8.89
N ASP A 39 -4.74 -5.54 9.96
CA ASP A 39 -4.64 -4.66 11.13
C ASP A 39 -3.33 -4.89 11.91
N SER A 40 -2.69 -6.04 11.71
CA SER A 40 -1.38 -6.35 12.27
C SER A 40 -0.25 -5.44 11.76
N LEU A 41 -0.44 -4.74 10.64
CA LEU A 41 0.53 -3.77 10.13
C LEU A 41 0.73 -2.56 11.07
N ALA A 42 -0.19 -2.35 12.01
CA ALA A 42 0.01 -1.39 13.09
C ALA A 42 1.23 -1.72 13.98
N ASP A 43 1.65 -2.99 14.06
CA ASP A 43 2.82 -3.45 14.82
C ASP A 43 4.15 -3.29 14.09
N VAL A 44 4.12 -3.05 12.78
CA VAL A 44 5.33 -2.95 11.99
C VAL A 44 6.00 -1.60 12.26
N ASP A 45 7.29 -1.65 12.58
CA ASP A 45 8.17 -0.50 12.62
C ASP A 45 8.90 -0.42 11.28
N TYR A 46 8.51 0.55 10.46
CA TYR A 46 9.10 0.79 9.15
C TYR A 46 10.44 1.56 9.27
N GLY A 47 10.85 1.97 10.48
CA GLY A 47 12.11 2.67 10.70
C GLY A 47 12.11 4.08 10.09
N GLU A 48 13.19 4.43 9.36
CA GLU A 48 13.26 5.67 8.59
C GLU A 48 12.47 5.61 7.28
N ASP A 49 12.10 4.40 6.84
CA ASP A 49 11.33 4.20 5.62
C ASP A 49 9.84 4.54 5.88
N GLU A 50 9.22 5.23 4.93
CA GLU A 50 7.77 5.41 4.95
C GLU A 50 7.07 4.11 4.49
N PRO A 51 5.81 3.86 4.90
CA PRO A 51 5.09 2.63 4.55
C PRO A 51 4.94 2.36 3.04
N CYS A 52 5.21 3.38 2.22
CA CYS A 52 5.16 3.38 0.76
C CYS A 52 6.47 3.94 0.17
N TYR A 53 7.61 3.32 0.45
CA TYR A 53 8.89 3.71 -0.15
C TYR A 53 9.08 3.09 -1.54
N GLU A 54 9.12 3.95 -2.57
CA GLU A 54 9.28 3.56 -3.98
C GLU A 54 10.55 2.73 -4.26
N GLY A 55 11.64 3.03 -3.56
CA GLY A 55 12.97 2.47 -3.84
C GLY A 55 13.02 0.94 -3.80
N PHE A 56 12.18 0.29 -3.00
CA PHE A 56 12.14 -1.18 -2.90
C PHE A 56 11.79 -1.86 -4.22
N GLN A 57 11.04 -1.22 -5.12
CA GLN A 57 10.65 -1.79 -6.40
C GLN A 57 11.85 -2.05 -7.31
N TYR A 58 12.91 -1.26 -7.18
CA TYR A 58 14.04 -1.29 -8.10
C TYR A 58 15.16 -2.24 -7.65
N ILE A 59 15.23 -2.58 -6.36
CA ILE A 59 16.34 -3.35 -5.77
C ILE A 59 16.58 -4.69 -6.50
N ALA A 60 15.51 -5.45 -6.78
CA ALA A 60 15.66 -6.75 -7.44
C ALA A 60 16.29 -6.62 -8.84
N ARG A 61 15.89 -5.58 -9.59
CA ARG A 61 16.43 -5.28 -10.90
C ARG A 61 17.89 -4.81 -10.80
N GLU A 62 18.17 -3.86 -9.92
CA GLU A 62 19.52 -3.32 -9.72
C GLU A 62 20.53 -4.41 -9.32
N VAL A 63 20.18 -5.28 -8.37
CA VAL A 63 21.04 -6.38 -7.93
C VAL A 63 21.27 -7.39 -9.05
N ALA A 64 20.26 -7.65 -9.88
CA ALA A 64 20.41 -8.56 -11.01
C ALA A 64 21.30 -7.96 -12.10
N GLU A 65 21.12 -6.67 -12.43
CA GLU A 65 21.99 -5.93 -13.34
C GLU A 65 23.45 -5.95 -12.87
N GLU A 66 23.70 -5.63 -11.59
CA GLU A 66 25.04 -5.69 -10.98
C GLU A 66 25.66 -7.09 -11.07
N LYS A 67 24.85 -8.12 -10.84
CA LYS A 67 25.30 -9.52 -10.89
C LYS A 67 25.33 -10.12 -12.29
N SER A 68 24.99 -9.34 -13.33
CA SER A 68 24.82 -9.84 -14.70
C SER A 68 23.86 -11.04 -14.77
N ALA A 69 22.89 -11.08 -13.87
CA ALA A 69 21.82 -12.06 -13.84
C ALA A 69 20.63 -11.54 -14.65
N GLY A 70 19.93 -12.42 -15.35
CA GLY A 70 18.66 -12.06 -15.97
C GLY A 70 17.59 -11.88 -14.91
N VAL A 71 16.80 -10.82 -15.02
CA VAL A 71 15.53 -10.71 -14.31
C VAL A 71 14.46 -11.29 -15.21
N SER A 72 13.68 -12.25 -14.70
CA SER A 72 12.47 -12.67 -15.41
C SER A 72 11.42 -11.59 -15.22
N GLU A 73 11.08 -10.87 -16.28
CA GLU A 73 9.91 -10.00 -16.28
C GLU A 73 8.65 -10.87 -16.30
N SER A 74 7.99 -10.98 -15.14
CA SER A 74 6.69 -11.63 -15.06
C SER A 74 5.62 -10.67 -15.57
N SER A 75 5.19 -10.85 -16.81
CA SER A 75 4.03 -10.13 -17.37
C SER A 75 2.73 -10.84 -16.95
N VAL A 76 2.37 -10.72 -15.67
CA VAL A 76 1.02 -11.06 -15.21
C VAL A 76 0.18 -9.80 -15.36
N PRO A 77 -0.88 -9.81 -16.19
CA PRO A 77 -1.75 -8.66 -16.31
C PRO A 77 -2.42 -8.36 -14.96
N HIS A 78 -2.50 -7.07 -14.62
CA HIS A 78 -3.27 -6.65 -13.46
C HIS A 78 -4.76 -6.97 -13.68
N PRO A 79 -5.47 -7.46 -12.65
CA PRO A 79 -6.92 -7.60 -12.73
C PRO A 79 -7.56 -6.23 -12.95
N ALA A 80 -8.61 -6.19 -13.77
CA ALA A 80 -9.32 -4.94 -14.10
C ALA A 80 -10.09 -4.37 -12.89
N ASP A 81 -10.53 -5.24 -11.99
CA ASP A 81 -11.31 -4.87 -10.81
C ASP A 81 -10.59 -5.31 -9.52
N PRO A 82 -10.63 -4.50 -8.46
CA PRO A 82 -10.13 -4.91 -7.15
C PRO A 82 -10.99 -6.04 -6.58
N ALA A 83 -10.31 -7.08 -6.06
CA ALA A 83 -10.98 -8.14 -5.31
C ALA A 83 -11.26 -7.70 -3.87
N GLY A 84 -12.35 -8.20 -3.27
CA GLY A 84 -12.67 -7.98 -1.86
C GLY A 84 -14.11 -7.53 -1.65
N GLN A 85 -14.41 -7.17 -0.40
CA GLN A 85 -15.69 -6.60 -0.02
C GLN A 85 -15.61 -5.07 -0.10
N GLU A 86 -16.65 -4.42 -0.62
CA GLU A 86 -16.79 -2.96 -0.54
C GLU A 86 -16.92 -2.52 0.93
N TRP A 87 -16.40 -1.35 1.28
CA TRP A 87 -16.37 -0.80 2.64
C TRP A 87 -16.59 0.70 2.60
N ASP A 88 -17.07 1.31 3.68
CA ASP A 88 -17.14 2.77 3.81
C ASP A 88 -16.03 3.28 4.74
N GLU A 89 -15.50 4.48 4.48
CA GLU A 89 -14.42 5.05 5.30
C GLU A 89 -14.81 5.21 6.77
N ASP A 90 -16.08 5.50 7.03
CA ASP A 90 -16.65 5.61 8.37
C ASP A 90 -16.59 4.29 9.15
N ASP A 91 -16.48 3.15 8.46
CA ASP A 91 -16.36 1.82 9.07
C ASP A 91 -14.91 1.45 9.42
N LEU A 92 -13.91 2.16 8.87
CA LEU A 92 -12.48 1.85 9.07
C LEU A 92 -12.08 1.76 10.55
N PRO A 93 -12.50 2.67 11.46
CA PRO A 93 -12.19 2.53 12.89
C PRO A 93 -12.71 1.23 13.52
N SER A 94 -13.77 0.63 12.96
CA SER A 94 -14.32 -0.64 13.43
C SER A 94 -13.67 -1.84 12.74
N LEU A 95 -13.30 -1.73 11.46
CA LEU A 95 -12.72 -2.81 10.68
C LEU A 95 -11.23 -3.01 10.96
N TYR A 96 -10.49 -1.91 11.11
CA TYR A 96 -9.03 -1.87 11.30
C TYR A 96 -8.66 -0.94 12.45
N PRO A 97 -9.13 -1.23 13.68
CA PRO A 97 -9.03 -0.32 14.80
C PRO A 97 -7.59 0.08 15.13
N ARG A 98 -6.62 -0.82 14.95
CA ARG A 98 -5.22 -0.56 15.32
C ARG A 98 -4.53 0.30 14.27
N LEU A 99 -4.74 0.00 12.99
CA LEU A 99 -4.25 0.82 11.89
C LEU A 99 -4.85 2.22 11.94
N THR A 100 -6.17 2.34 12.09
CA THR A 100 -6.83 3.64 12.17
C THR A 100 -6.40 4.44 13.40
N ALA A 101 -6.16 3.78 14.55
CA ALA A 101 -5.61 4.46 15.72
C ALA A 101 -4.18 5.00 15.49
N LYS A 102 -3.36 4.27 14.72
CA LYS A 102 -1.96 4.65 14.43
C LYS A 102 -1.85 5.72 13.35
N TYR A 103 -2.66 5.64 12.29
CA TYR A 103 -2.51 6.46 11.08
C TYR A 103 -3.71 7.36 10.76
N GLY A 104 -4.92 7.06 11.25
CA GLY A 104 -6.17 7.71 10.85
C GLY A 104 -6.48 9.08 11.50
N MET A 105 -5.70 9.56 12.46
CA MET A 105 -5.91 10.85 13.15
C MET A 105 -4.82 11.89 12.83
N GLY A 106 -4.41 11.98 11.56
CA GLY A 106 -3.54 13.04 11.09
C GLY A 106 -2.59 12.59 9.98
N GLY A 107 -3.14 12.12 8.86
CA GLY A 107 -2.33 11.99 7.63
C GLY A 107 -1.52 13.27 7.44
N LYS A 108 -0.20 13.13 7.28
CA LYS A 108 0.66 14.26 6.87
C LYS A 108 -0.04 14.93 5.68
N PRO A 109 -0.06 16.26 5.58
CA PRO A 109 -0.39 16.87 4.29
C PRO A 109 0.65 16.34 3.32
N GLY A 110 0.24 15.42 2.44
CA GLY A 110 1.12 14.84 1.44
C GLY A 110 1.82 15.97 0.69
N ASP A 111 3.13 15.85 0.53
CA ASP A 111 3.85 16.66 -0.44
C ASP A 111 3.22 16.38 -1.80
N GLY A 112 2.32 17.26 -2.23
CA GLY A 112 2.02 17.56 -3.64
C GLY A 112 1.73 16.40 -4.59
N GLY A 113 1.50 15.18 -4.09
CA GLY A 113 1.14 14.02 -4.88
C GLY A 113 -0.22 14.27 -5.48
N ASP A 114 -0.25 14.33 -6.80
CA ASP A 114 -1.36 14.74 -7.67
C ASP A 114 -2.75 14.57 -7.02
N ALA A 115 -3.30 15.69 -6.54
CA ALA A 115 -4.66 15.78 -6.00
C ALA A 115 -5.75 15.56 -7.08
N GLY A 116 -5.36 15.15 -8.30
CA GLY A 116 -6.24 14.95 -9.44
C GLY A 116 -7.03 13.65 -9.43
N ASP A 117 -6.65 12.67 -8.60
CA ASP A 117 -7.35 11.37 -8.53
C ASP A 117 -8.06 11.09 -7.19
N SER A 118 -8.09 12.06 -6.29
CA SER A 118 -9.03 12.00 -5.15
C SER A 118 -10.46 12.04 -5.71
N PRO A 119 -11.29 11.02 -5.46
CA PRO A 119 -12.65 11.02 -5.98
C PRO A 119 -13.41 12.20 -5.42
N ALA A 120 -14.28 12.79 -6.25
CA ALA A 120 -15.27 13.73 -5.78
C ALA A 120 -16.01 13.15 -4.57
N ALA A 121 -16.18 13.97 -3.52
CA ALA A 121 -16.84 13.60 -2.28
C ALA A 121 -18.10 12.75 -2.53
N GLY A 122 -18.07 11.51 -2.05
CA GLY A 122 -19.19 10.56 -2.15
C GLY A 122 -19.04 9.43 -3.17
N LYS A 123 -17.90 9.31 -3.86
CA LYS A 123 -17.54 8.06 -4.57
C LYS A 123 -16.30 7.44 -3.93
N PRO A 124 -16.32 6.14 -3.63
CA PRO A 124 -15.10 5.51 -3.13
C PRO A 124 -14.04 5.40 -4.23
N TRP A 125 -12.77 5.56 -3.86
CA TRP A 125 -11.63 5.65 -4.79
C TRP A 125 -11.41 4.37 -5.61
N TRP A 126 -11.86 3.23 -5.10
CA TRP A 126 -11.83 1.96 -5.84
C TRP A 126 -12.90 1.83 -6.93
N LYS A 127 -13.74 2.85 -7.17
CA LYS A 127 -14.72 2.91 -8.28
C LYS A 127 -14.30 3.81 -9.44
N VAL A 128 -13.10 4.40 -9.39
CA VAL A 128 -12.52 5.21 -10.50
C VAL A 128 -11.58 4.36 -11.37
N TRP A 129 -11.65 3.04 -11.21
CA TRP A 129 -10.98 2.04 -12.02
C TRP A 129 -11.84 1.67 -13.24
#